data_AF-A0A8H7INX0-F1
#
_entry.id   AF-A0A8H7INX0-F1
#
_cell.length_a   1.000
_cell.length_b   1.000
_cell.length_c   1.000
_cell.angle_alpha   90.00
_cell.angle_beta   90.00
_cell.angle_gamma   90.00
#
_symmetry.space_group_name_H-M   'P 1'
#
loop_
_entity.id
_entity.type
_entity.pdbx_description
1 polymer ?
#
loop_
_entity_poly.entity_id
_entity_poly.type
_entity_poly.pdbx_seq_one_letter_code
_entity_poly.pdbx_strand_id
1 'polypeptide(L)'
;MPKLQTVGQLRLNDLPALSKLGFDATINNCSNLFVSDTALLTLDGLDPEGITNGFQVTSNKNLENITMSVASTMATVASNVTIANNSPALYVSLPNLAAAQNLVITNATQISLPALQHAYILSLMSNAFTEFSAPKLESVGNDTMGITIQSNQGVTTLDFPVLARTGVLTVLDNTRLQNLVLPKLQLVPNGIMLEGNLAK
;
A
#
# COMPACT_ATOMS: atom_id res chain seq x y z
N MET A 1 -3.27 -6.09 35.27
CA MET A 1 -3.66 -7.19 34.37
C MET A 1 -2.64 -7.25 33.23
N PRO A 2 -2.28 -8.44 32.72
CA PRO A 2 -1.35 -8.55 31.60
C PRO A 2 -1.98 -7.97 30.32
N LYS A 3 -1.16 -7.25 29.55
CA LYS A 3 -1.56 -6.55 28.33
C LYS A 3 -0.86 -7.20 27.14
N LEU A 4 -1.63 -7.85 26.26
CA LEU A 4 -1.09 -8.50 25.07
C LEU A 4 -0.60 -7.42 24.08
N GLN A 5 0.70 -7.41 23.79
CA GLN A 5 1.32 -6.49 22.81
C GLN A 5 2.07 -7.23 21.69
N THR A 6 2.41 -8.50 21.91
CA THR A 6 3.23 -9.30 21.00
C THR A 6 2.50 -10.57 20.60
N VAL A 7 2.39 -10.80 19.29
CA VAL A 7 1.87 -12.03 18.69
C VAL A 7 2.70 -12.37 17.45
N GLY A 8 2.96 -13.64 17.18
CA GLY A 8 3.63 -14.02 15.93
C GLY A 8 2.74 -13.80 14.70
N GLN A 9 1.47 -14.14 14.83
CA GLN A 9 0.45 -13.95 13.81
C GLN A 9 -0.87 -13.55 14.46
N LEU A 10 -1.58 -12.61 13.85
CA LEU A 10 -2.98 -12.32 14.16
C LEU A 10 -3.83 -12.51 12.91
N ARG A 11 -4.91 -13.29 13.04
CA ARG A 11 -5.86 -13.55 11.95
C ARG A 11 -7.28 -13.28 12.44
N LEU A 12 -7.91 -12.28 11.87
CA LEU A 12 -9.32 -11.93 12.02
C LEU A 12 -9.99 -12.22 10.68
N ASN A 13 -10.80 -13.26 10.59
CA ASN A 13 -11.36 -13.73 9.32
C ASN A 13 -12.81 -14.17 9.53
N ASP A 14 -13.72 -13.74 8.67
CA ASP A 14 -15.16 -14.07 8.74
C ASP A 14 -15.79 -13.68 10.08
N LEU A 15 -15.55 -12.43 10.50
CA LEU A 15 -16.07 -11.87 11.75
C LEU A 15 -17.03 -10.68 11.49
N PRO A 16 -18.16 -10.89 10.80
CA PRO A 16 -19.03 -9.81 10.32
C PRO A 16 -19.72 -9.00 11.43
N ALA A 17 -19.65 -9.46 12.69
CA ALA A 17 -20.15 -8.72 13.86
C ALA A 17 -19.04 -7.99 14.64
N LEU A 18 -17.76 -8.22 14.31
CA LEU A 18 -16.64 -7.58 14.99
C LEU A 18 -16.49 -6.14 14.53
N SER A 19 -17.04 -5.20 15.29
CA SER A 19 -17.04 -3.76 14.99
C SER A 19 -15.98 -2.96 15.74
N LYS A 20 -15.34 -3.56 16.76
CA LYS A 20 -14.22 -2.95 17.50
C LYS A 20 -13.28 -4.03 18.02
N LEU A 21 -11.98 -3.70 18.07
CA LEU A 21 -10.98 -4.52 18.74
C LEU A 21 -10.99 -4.26 20.25
N GLY A 22 -11.02 -5.33 21.05
CA GLY A 22 -11.16 -5.26 22.52
C GLY A 22 -9.85 -5.43 23.29
N PHE A 23 -8.69 -5.11 22.70
CA PHE A 23 -7.41 -5.29 23.37
C PHE A 23 -7.14 -4.20 24.42
N ASP A 24 -6.63 -4.58 25.59
CA ASP A 24 -6.26 -3.65 26.69
C ASP A 24 -4.93 -2.89 26.43
N ALA A 25 -4.25 -3.23 25.35
CA ALA A 25 -3.08 -2.55 24.80
C ALA A 25 -3.02 -2.72 23.28
N THR A 26 -2.26 -1.85 22.63
CA THR A 26 -1.95 -1.98 21.21
C THR A 26 -1.04 -3.17 20.98
N ILE A 27 -1.43 -4.06 20.06
CA ILE A 27 -0.54 -5.08 19.51
C ILE A 27 0.35 -4.39 18.49
N ASN A 28 1.60 -4.12 18.88
CA ASN A 28 2.57 -3.44 18.04
C ASN A 28 3.73 -4.32 17.58
N ASN A 29 3.83 -5.54 18.12
CA ASN A 29 4.74 -6.55 17.60
C ASN A 29 3.92 -7.70 17.00
N CYS A 30 3.72 -7.64 15.69
CA CYS A 30 2.96 -8.62 14.92
C CYS A 30 3.68 -8.91 13.61
N SER A 31 4.23 -10.13 13.46
CA SER A 31 4.97 -10.46 12.23
C SER A 31 4.06 -10.66 11.03
N ASN A 32 2.83 -11.15 11.23
CA ASN A 32 1.85 -11.40 10.18
C ASN A 32 0.45 -10.99 10.63
N LEU A 33 -0.18 -10.08 9.91
CA LEU A 33 -1.54 -9.62 10.20
C LEU A 33 -2.47 -9.96 9.02
N PHE A 34 -3.60 -10.59 9.31
CA PHE A 34 -4.66 -10.88 8.36
C PHE A 34 -5.99 -10.38 8.93
N VAL A 35 -6.65 -9.46 8.23
CA VAL A 35 -7.96 -8.93 8.62
C VAL A 35 -8.89 -8.99 7.42
N SER A 36 -9.90 -9.85 7.48
CA SER A 36 -10.88 -10.03 6.42
C SER A 36 -12.30 -10.24 6.92
N ASP A 37 -13.24 -9.72 6.14
CA ASP A 37 -14.69 -9.92 6.33
C ASP A 37 -15.15 -9.56 7.75
N THR A 38 -14.66 -8.43 8.27
CA THR A 38 -15.05 -7.86 9.57
C THR A 38 -15.98 -6.66 9.41
N ALA A 39 -16.65 -6.25 10.51
CA ALA A 39 -17.41 -5.00 10.58
C ALA A 39 -16.60 -3.82 11.16
N LEU A 40 -15.28 -3.96 11.26
CA LEU A 40 -14.40 -2.93 11.82
C LEU A 40 -14.46 -1.65 10.98
N LEU A 41 -14.53 -0.50 11.66
CA LEU A 41 -14.42 0.82 11.05
C LEU A 41 -12.96 1.30 11.00
N THR A 42 -12.18 0.92 12.01
CA THR A 42 -10.74 1.20 12.18
C THR A 42 -10.01 -0.05 12.66
N LEU A 43 -8.67 -0.04 12.60
CA LEU A 43 -7.81 -1.06 13.20
C LEU A 43 -7.21 -0.62 14.54
N ASP A 44 -7.86 0.31 15.24
CA ASP A 44 -7.36 0.84 16.51
C ASP A 44 -7.07 -0.29 17.52
N GLY A 45 -5.86 -0.28 18.07
CA GLY A 45 -5.34 -1.38 18.91
C GLY A 45 -4.47 -2.39 18.15
N LEU A 46 -4.31 -2.27 16.83
CA LEU A 46 -3.32 -2.99 16.02
C LEU A 46 -2.44 -1.98 15.29
N ASP A 47 -1.17 -1.95 15.66
CA ASP A 47 -0.21 -1.06 15.01
C ASP A 47 1.16 -1.76 14.87
N PRO A 48 1.29 -2.76 13.96
CA PRO A 48 2.56 -3.44 13.78
C PRO A 48 3.69 -2.47 13.44
N GLU A 49 4.74 -2.45 14.25
CA GLU A 49 5.93 -1.61 14.08
C GLU A 49 7.13 -2.41 13.54
N GLY A 50 8.16 -1.71 13.08
CA GLY A 50 9.43 -2.34 12.70
C GLY A 50 9.33 -3.19 11.43
N ILE A 51 10.05 -4.33 11.40
CA ILE A 51 10.11 -5.22 10.24
C ILE A 51 9.06 -6.33 10.39
N THR A 52 8.17 -6.46 9.40
CA THR A 52 7.13 -7.49 9.38
C THR A 52 7.27 -8.43 8.18
N ASN A 53 6.53 -9.54 8.17
CA ASN A 53 6.36 -10.36 6.96
C ASN A 53 5.25 -9.79 6.05
N GLY A 54 4.80 -8.55 6.29
CA GLY A 54 3.65 -7.96 5.61
C GLY A 54 2.32 -8.24 6.30
N PHE A 55 1.25 -7.79 5.67
CA PHE A 55 -0.11 -7.91 6.17
C PHE A 55 -1.13 -7.88 5.04
N GLN A 56 -2.29 -8.49 5.29
CA GLN A 56 -3.42 -8.49 4.36
C GLN A 56 -4.65 -7.95 5.07
N VAL A 57 -5.20 -6.85 4.55
CA VAL A 57 -6.44 -6.25 5.06
C VAL A 57 -7.39 -6.16 3.89
N THR A 58 -8.34 -7.09 3.82
CA THR A 58 -9.16 -7.30 2.62
C THR A 58 -10.63 -7.48 2.94
N SER A 59 -11.52 -7.04 2.04
CA SER A 59 -12.98 -7.32 2.15
C SER A 59 -13.68 -6.74 3.38
N ASN A 60 -13.07 -5.77 4.08
CA ASN A 60 -13.70 -5.09 5.21
C ASN A 60 -14.51 -3.89 4.71
N LYS A 61 -15.78 -4.13 4.35
CA LYS A 61 -16.64 -3.14 3.67
C LYS A 61 -16.89 -1.85 4.44
N ASN A 62 -16.72 -1.89 5.76
CA ASN A 62 -16.91 -0.74 6.65
C ASN A 62 -15.57 -0.09 7.05
N LEU A 63 -14.42 -0.69 6.71
CA LEU A 63 -13.13 -0.21 7.18
C LEU A 63 -12.69 1.00 6.36
N GLU A 64 -12.72 2.17 6.98
CA GLU A 64 -12.46 3.46 6.32
C GLU A 64 -11.03 3.97 6.56
N ASN A 65 -10.32 3.44 7.56
CA ASN A 65 -8.96 3.88 7.86
C ASN A 65 -8.02 2.71 8.17
N ILE A 66 -6.90 2.67 7.45
CA ILE A 66 -5.74 1.85 7.77
C ILE A 66 -4.55 2.80 7.97
N THR A 67 -4.12 2.95 9.22
CA THR A 67 -2.88 3.64 9.57
C THR A 67 -2.01 2.68 10.37
N MET A 68 -0.77 2.43 9.91
CA MET A 68 0.18 1.54 10.59
C MET A 68 1.61 2.07 10.56
N SER A 69 2.33 1.84 11.64
CA SER A 69 3.69 2.31 11.93
C SER A 69 4.79 1.39 11.40
N VAL A 70 4.44 0.38 10.60
CA VAL A 70 5.38 -0.57 9.99
C VAL A 70 6.52 0.16 9.29
N ALA A 71 7.75 -0.26 9.57
CA ALA A 71 8.95 0.37 9.01
C ALA A 71 9.38 -0.30 7.70
N SER A 72 9.30 -1.64 7.63
CA SER A 72 9.55 -2.36 6.39
C SER A 72 8.92 -3.75 6.38
N THR A 73 8.88 -4.39 5.20
CA THR A 73 8.70 -5.84 5.13
C THR A 73 10.04 -6.56 5.04
N MET A 74 10.03 -7.85 5.33
CA MET A 74 11.13 -8.75 5.00
C MET A 74 11.37 -8.79 3.48
N ALA A 75 12.63 -8.91 3.06
CA ALA A 75 13.03 -8.99 1.66
C ALA A 75 12.86 -10.42 1.10
N THR A 76 11.63 -10.93 1.15
CA THR A 76 11.28 -12.28 0.68
C THR A 76 10.00 -12.24 -0.14
N VAL A 77 9.88 -13.06 -1.18
CA VAL A 77 8.70 -13.10 -2.07
C VAL A 77 7.38 -13.42 -1.35
N ALA A 78 7.44 -13.98 -0.15
CA ALA A 78 6.27 -14.26 0.69
C ALA A 78 5.78 -13.00 1.45
N SER A 79 6.57 -11.94 1.49
CA SER A 79 6.27 -10.74 2.26
C SER A 79 5.39 -9.80 1.45
N ASN A 80 4.12 -9.71 1.84
CA ASN A 80 3.10 -9.02 1.05
C ASN A 80 2.33 -8.04 1.92
N VAL A 81 2.23 -6.79 1.47
CA VAL A 81 1.25 -5.83 1.96
C VAL A 81 0.13 -5.76 0.91
N THR A 82 -1.03 -6.33 1.25
CA THR A 82 -2.22 -6.34 0.39
C THR A 82 -3.36 -5.64 1.08
N ILE A 83 -3.81 -4.54 0.50
CA ILE A 83 -4.98 -3.79 0.94
C ILE A 83 -5.96 -3.75 -0.23
N ALA A 84 -7.09 -4.45 -0.13
CA ALA A 84 -8.00 -4.59 -1.26
C ALA A 84 -9.45 -4.76 -0.82
N ASN A 85 -10.40 -4.30 -1.64
CA ASN A 85 -11.83 -4.53 -1.43
C ASN A 85 -12.38 -4.09 -0.05
N ASN A 86 -11.77 -3.10 0.61
CA ASN A 86 -12.32 -2.52 1.84
C ASN A 86 -13.37 -1.43 1.50
N SER A 87 -13.69 -0.54 2.46
CA SER A 87 -14.65 0.56 2.23
C SER A 87 -14.30 1.38 0.98
N PRO A 88 -15.29 1.81 0.18
CA PRO A 88 -15.04 2.72 -0.94
C PRO A 88 -14.50 4.09 -0.48
N ALA A 89 -14.56 4.41 0.80
CA ALA A 89 -14.01 5.62 1.41
C ALA A 89 -12.62 5.41 2.05
N LEU A 90 -11.95 4.27 1.80
CA LEU A 90 -10.72 3.90 2.52
C LEU A 90 -9.59 4.94 2.37
N TYR A 91 -9.06 5.36 3.51
CA TYR A 91 -7.80 6.06 3.67
C TYR A 91 -6.69 5.09 4.10
N VAL A 92 -5.56 5.10 3.40
CA VAL A 92 -4.37 4.28 3.74
C VAL A 92 -3.19 5.19 4.06
N SER A 93 -2.55 4.98 5.21
CA SER A 93 -1.34 5.68 5.62
C SER A 93 -0.33 4.73 6.25
N LEU A 94 0.84 4.60 5.61
CA LEU A 94 1.97 3.84 6.13
C LEU A 94 3.17 4.80 6.26
N PRO A 95 3.12 5.73 7.22
CA PRO A 95 4.01 6.90 7.26
C PRO A 95 5.49 6.53 7.45
N ASN A 96 5.77 5.37 8.05
CA ASN A 96 7.12 4.90 8.35
C ASN A 96 7.64 3.85 7.36
N LEU A 97 6.81 3.39 6.42
CA LEU A 97 7.17 2.30 5.51
C LEU A 97 8.26 2.76 4.55
N ALA A 98 9.50 2.37 4.83
CA ALA A 98 10.68 2.72 4.03
C ALA A 98 10.96 1.69 2.92
N ALA A 99 10.66 0.42 3.16
CA ALA A 99 10.87 -0.64 2.18
C ALA A 99 9.75 -1.68 2.21
N ALA A 100 9.30 -2.13 1.04
CA ALA A 100 8.34 -3.23 0.91
C ALA A 100 8.77 -4.21 -0.17
N GLN A 101 8.53 -5.51 0.03
CA GLN A 101 8.70 -6.46 -1.05
C GLN A 101 7.54 -6.27 -2.03
N ASN A 102 6.33 -6.70 -1.68
CA ASN A 102 5.16 -6.52 -2.53
C ASN A 102 4.17 -5.58 -1.84
N LEU A 103 3.81 -4.48 -2.51
CA LEU A 103 2.81 -3.52 -2.05
C LEU A 103 1.68 -3.41 -3.08
N VAL A 104 0.51 -3.91 -2.71
CA VAL A 104 -0.69 -3.92 -3.55
C VAL A 104 -1.81 -3.19 -2.83
N ILE A 105 -2.28 -2.09 -3.42
CA ILE A 105 -3.38 -1.29 -2.86
C ILE A 105 -4.46 -1.08 -3.92
N THR A 106 -5.69 -1.45 -3.57
CA THR A 106 -6.88 -1.18 -4.37
C THR A 106 -7.98 -0.54 -3.54
N ASN A 107 -8.90 0.15 -4.21
CA ASN A 107 -10.11 0.73 -3.63
C ASN A 107 -9.84 1.78 -2.52
N ALA A 108 -8.70 2.50 -2.58
CA ALA A 108 -8.42 3.60 -1.67
C ALA A 108 -8.78 4.96 -2.29
N THR A 109 -9.29 5.88 -1.48
CA THR A 109 -9.53 7.29 -1.86
C THR A 109 -8.32 8.16 -1.62
N GLN A 110 -7.42 7.74 -0.74
CA GLN A 110 -6.17 8.41 -0.40
C GLN A 110 -5.14 7.38 0.05
N ILE A 111 -3.90 7.57 -0.37
CA ILE A 111 -2.77 6.70 -0.03
C ILE A 111 -1.58 7.60 0.35
N SER A 112 -1.01 7.39 1.54
CA SER A 112 0.15 8.12 2.04
C SER A 112 1.32 7.17 2.30
N LEU A 113 2.40 7.35 1.52
CA LEU A 113 3.64 6.57 1.60
C LEU A 113 4.88 7.49 1.63
N PRO A 114 4.96 8.47 2.54
CA PRO A 114 5.96 9.54 2.49
C PRO A 114 7.40 9.06 2.75
N ALA A 115 7.58 7.91 3.40
CA ALA A 115 8.87 7.34 3.73
C ALA A 115 9.37 6.30 2.71
N LEU A 116 8.52 5.84 1.78
CA LEU A 116 8.82 4.71 0.91
C LEU A 116 9.99 5.04 -0.03
N GLN A 117 11.08 4.30 0.12
CA GLN A 117 12.32 4.43 -0.65
C GLN A 117 12.47 3.31 -1.67
N HIS A 118 12.12 2.08 -1.28
CA HIS A 118 12.28 0.91 -2.13
C HIS A 118 11.02 0.03 -2.11
N ALA A 119 10.63 -0.48 -3.27
CA ALA A 119 9.68 -1.57 -3.37
C ALA A 119 10.22 -2.66 -4.31
N TYR A 120 9.80 -3.92 -4.20
CA TYR A 120 10.05 -4.89 -5.27
C TYR A 120 8.89 -4.93 -6.28
N ILE A 121 7.65 -4.82 -5.80
CA ILE A 121 6.45 -4.60 -6.60
C ILE A 121 5.65 -3.48 -5.96
N LEU A 122 5.24 -2.49 -6.76
CA LEU A 122 4.29 -1.46 -6.38
C LEU A 122 3.10 -1.50 -7.35
N SER A 123 1.93 -1.92 -6.84
CA SER A 123 0.71 -2.02 -7.61
C SER A 123 -0.40 -1.15 -7.00
N LEU A 124 -0.78 -0.10 -7.70
CA LEU A 124 -1.88 0.80 -7.34
C LEU A 124 -2.99 0.65 -8.39
N MET A 125 -4.04 -0.11 -8.05
CA MET A 125 -5.06 -0.46 -9.03
C MET A 125 -6.46 -0.11 -8.55
N SER A 126 -7.32 0.40 -9.44
CA SER A 126 -8.73 0.65 -9.14
C SER A 126 -8.95 1.54 -7.91
N ASN A 127 -8.09 2.54 -7.70
CA ASN A 127 -8.24 3.52 -6.63
C ASN A 127 -8.97 4.78 -7.10
N ALA A 128 -9.45 5.56 -6.14
CA ALA A 128 -10.21 6.79 -6.36
C ALA A 128 -9.45 8.06 -5.95
N PHE A 129 -8.16 7.97 -5.60
CA PHE A 129 -7.33 9.13 -5.27
C PHE A 129 -7.17 10.07 -6.47
N THR A 130 -7.09 11.37 -6.20
CA THR A 130 -6.85 12.40 -7.22
C THR A 130 -5.36 12.62 -7.48
N GLU A 131 -4.54 12.51 -6.45
CA GLU A 131 -3.10 12.66 -6.55
C GLU A 131 -2.43 11.55 -5.77
N PHE A 132 -1.27 11.10 -6.26
CA PHE A 132 -0.41 10.21 -5.52
C PHE A 132 1.04 10.66 -5.67
N SER A 133 1.75 10.74 -4.54
CA SER A 133 3.17 11.06 -4.50
C SER A 133 3.90 10.06 -3.61
N ALA A 134 5.05 9.59 -4.08
CA ALA A 134 6.00 8.82 -3.29
C ALA A 134 7.35 9.58 -3.33
N PRO A 135 7.50 10.64 -2.52
CA PRO A 135 8.54 11.66 -2.69
C PRO A 135 9.96 11.15 -2.45
N LYS A 136 10.09 10.00 -1.77
CA LYS A 136 11.36 9.37 -1.46
C LYS A 136 11.60 8.08 -2.25
N LEU A 137 10.70 7.69 -3.16
CA LEU A 137 10.82 6.41 -3.86
C LEU A 137 11.97 6.47 -4.85
N GLU A 138 13.05 5.74 -4.59
CA GLU A 138 14.27 5.74 -5.38
C GLU A 138 14.28 4.62 -6.42
N SER A 139 13.77 3.44 -6.05
CA SER A 139 13.80 2.27 -6.94
C SER A 139 12.64 1.29 -6.72
N VAL A 140 12.14 0.69 -7.82
CA VAL A 140 11.16 -0.40 -7.74
C VAL A 140 11.58 -1.63 -8.54
N GLY A 141 11.57 -2.79 -7.89
CA GLY A 141 11.77 -4.09 -8.52
C GLY A 141 13.19 -4.37 -8.98
N ASN A 142 13.29 -5.25 -9.96
CA ASN A 142 14.54 -5.71 -10.58
C ASN A 142 14.46 -5.49 -12.08
N ASP A 143 14.94 -6.41 -12.91
CA ASP A 143 14.84 -6.26 -14.36
C ASP A 143 13.45 -6.60 -14.91
N THR A 144 12.59 -7.31 -14.17
CA THR A 144 11.29 -7.79 -14.66
C THR A 144 10.09 -7.29 -13.85
N MET A 145 10.27 -7.03 -12.57
CA MET A 145 9.24 -6.52 -11.66
C MET A 145 9.35 -5.00 -11.51
N GLY A 146 8.23 -4.32 -11.27
CA GLY A 146 8.24 -2.86 -11.25
C GLY A 146 6.94 -2.24 -10.74
N ILE A 147 6.58 -1.12 -11.36
CA ILE A 147 5.42 -0.31 -10.99
C ILE A 147 4.26 -0.62 -11.94
N THR A 148 3.09 -0.87 -11.36
CA THR A 148 1.82 -0.96 -12.07
C THR A 148 0.82 0.01 -11.46
N ILE A 149 0.36 0.98 -12.24
CA ILE A 149 -0.66 1.95 -11.85
C ILE A 149 -1.79 1.86 -12.87
N GLN A 150 -2.89 1.22 -12.49
CA GLN A 150 -3.95 0.89 -13.45
C GLN A 150 -5.35 1.25 -12.96
N SER A 151 -6.20 1.77 -13.87
CA SER A 151 -7.63 1.98 -13.63
C SER A 151 -7.94 2.89 -12.44
N ASN A 152 -7.04 3.80 -12.06
CA ASN A 152 -7.30 4.77 -10.99
C ASN A 152 -8.06 5.96 -11.57
N GLN A 153 -9.38 5.84 -11.73
CA GLN A 153 -10.20 6.79 -12.50
C GLN A 153 -10.21 8.23 -11.95
N GLY A 154 -9.81 8.43 -10.70
CA GLY A 154 -9.72 9.75 -10.06
C GLY A 154 -8.42 10.49 -10.33
N VAL A 155 -7.33 9.80 -10.71
CA VAL A 155 -5.98 10.38 -10.65
C VAL A 155 -5.74 11.39 -11.75
N THR A 156 -5.22 12.55 -11.39
CA THR A 156 -4.77 13.62 -12.30
C THR A 156 -3.27 13.81 -12.26
N THR A 157 -2.63 13.48 -11.12
CA THR A 157 -1.19 13.66 -10.90
C THR A 157 -0.57 12.44 -10.23
N LEU A 158 0.52 11.95 -10.82
CA LEU A 158 1.42 10.96 -10.24
C LEU A 158 2.82 11.58 -10.11
N ASP A 159 3.36 11.61 -8.89
CA ASP A 159 4.63 12.28 -8.60
C ASP A 159 5.66 11.36 -7.95
N PHE A 160 6.78 11.17 -8.64
CA PHE A 160 7.90 10.31 -8.27
C PHE A 160 9.21 11.09 -8.48
N PRO A 161 9.46 12.14 -7.66
CA PRO A 161 10.46 13.16 -7.95
C PRO A 161 11.91 12.64 -7.86
N VAL A 162 12.13 11.51 -7.18
CA VAL A 162 13.46 10.92 -6.99
C VAL A 162 13.62 9.51 -7.55
N LEU A 163 12.59 8.96 -8.21
CA LEU A 163 12.64 7.61 -8.77
C LEU A 163 13.69 7.55 -9.87
N ALA A 164 14.73 6.75 -9.65
CA ALA A 164 15.85 6.59 -10.57
C ALA A 164 15.70 5.33 -11.45
N ARG A 165 15.08 4.28 -10.93
CA ARG A 165 14.94 2.98 -11.61
C ARG A 165 13.63 2.27 -11.30
N THR A 166 13.05 1.63 -12.30
CA THR A 166 12.04 0.58 -12.10
C THR A 166 12.21 -0.52 -13.13
N GLY A 167 11.92 -1.79 -12.85
CA GLY A 167 12.04 -2.85 -13.87
C GLY A 167 11.09 -2.68 -15.05
N VAL A 168 9.82 -2.47 -14.72
CA VAL A 168 8.72 -2.11 -15.61
C VAL A 168 8.05 -0.84 -15.10
N LEU A 169 7.53 -0.03 -16.00
CA LEU A 169 6.60 1.05 -15.68
C LEU A 169 5.33 0.89 -16.51
N THR A 170 4.26 0.45 -15.86
CA THR A 170 2.94 0.30 -16.47
C THR A 170 1.99 1.33 -15.88
N VAL A 171 1.50 2.25 -16.72
CA VAL A 171 0.48 3.24 -16.36
C VAL A 171 -0.65 3.14 -17.38
N LEU A 172 -1.73 2.44 -17.02
CA LEU A 172 -2.83 2.11 -17.93
C LEU A 172 -4.19 2.54 -17.39
N ASP A 173 -5.14 2.83 -18.28
CA ASP A 173 -6.55 3.09 -17.92
C ASP A 173 -6.78 4.21 -16.88
N ASN A 174 -5.82 5.12 -16.70
CA ASN A 174 -5.94 6.28 -15.81
C ASN A 174 -6.45 7.47 -16.62
N THR A 175 -7.72 7.45 -17.02
CA THR A 175 -8.29 8.35 -18.05
C THR A 175 -8.19 9.84 -17.73
N ARG A 176 -8.08 10.22 -16.45
CA ARG A 176 -7.95 11.61 -15.99
C ARG A 176 -6.50 12.06 -15.75
N LEU A 177 -5.53 11.17 -15.91
CA LEU A 177 -4.13 11.47 -15.63
C LEU A 177 -3.60 12.50 -16.61
N GLN A 178 -3.13 13.63 -16.07
CA GLN A 178 -2.57 14.75 -16.84
C GLN A 178 -1.07 14.87 -16.62
N ASN A 179 -0.61 14.66 -15.38
CA ASN A 179 0.78 14.88 -14.98
C ASN A 179 1.40 13.58 -14.46
N LEU A 180 2.49 13.15 -15.09
CA LEU A 180 3.34 12.07 -14.62
C LEU A 180 4.77 12.61 -14.44
N VAL A 181 5.18 12.79 -13.18
CA VAL A 181 6.44 13.46 -12.82
C VAL A 181 7.50 12.42 -12.45
N LEU A 182 8.49 12.26 -13.33
CA LEU A 182 9.58 11.27 -13.23
C LEU A 182 10.96 11.88 -13.58
N PRO A 183 11.36 13.04 -13.03
CA PRO A 183 12.50 13.83 -13.53
C PRO A 183 13.87 13.14 -13.33
N LYS A 184 13.97 12.17 -12.42
CA LYS A 184 15.20 11.41 -12.16
C LYS A 184 15.20 10.02 -12.77
N LEU A 185 14.15 9.61 -13.49
CA LEU A 185 14.05 8.24 -14.01
C LEU A 185 15.11 8.05 -15.10
N GLN A 186 16.05 7.14 -14.86
CA GLN A 186 17.18 6.87 -15.73
C GLN A 186 17.13 5.49 -16.39
N LEU A 187 16.50 4.50 -15.74
CA LEU A 187 16.56 3.12 -16.20
C LEU A 187 15.23 2.37 -16.01
N VAL A 188 14.72 1.83 -17.12
CA VAL A 188 13.59 0.88 -17.16
C VAL A 188 13.93 -0.29 -18.10
N PRO A 189 14.56 -1.37 -17.60
CA PRO A 189 15.20 -2.38 -18.44
C PRO A 189 14.21 -3.21 -19.27
N ASN A 190 13.00 -3.49 -18.77
CA ASN A 190 12.01 -4.30 -19.49
C ASN A 190 10.97 -3.45 -20.24
N GLY A 191 10.84 -2.18 -19.89
CA GLY A 191 10.13 -1.20 -20.72
C GLY A 191 9.03 -0.42 -20.02
N ILE A 192 8.46 0.50 -20.79
CA ILE A 192 7.46 1.47 -20.34
C ILE A 192 6.21 1.28 -21.19
N MET A 193 5.05 1.22 -20.54
CA MET A 193 3.74 1.20 -21.17
C MET A 193 2.87 2.28 -20.54
N LEU A 194 2.51 3.29 -21.33
CA LEU A 194 1.70 4.42 -20.91
C LEU A 194 0.45 4.51 -21.80
N GLU A 195 -0.71 4.60 -21.18
CA GLU A 195 -1.99 4.86 -21.83
C GLU A 195 -2.77 5.92 -21.04
N GLY A 196 -3.26 6.95 -21.72
CA GLY A 196 -4.05 8.00 -21.10
C GLY A 196 -3.95 9.35 -21.82
N ASN A 197 -4.41 10.39 -21.13
CA ASN A 197 -4.47 11.76 -21.62
C ASN A 197 -3.35 12.63 -21.03
N LEU A 198 -2.11 12.14 -21.14
CA LEU A 198 -0.93 12.82 -20.60
C LEU A 198 -0.68 14.13 -21.34
N ALA A 199 -0.53 15.22 -20.60
CA ALA A 199 -0.09 16.50 -21.15
C ALA A 199 1.41 16.44 -21.50
N LYS A 200 1.83 17.30 -22.45
CA LYS A 200 3.24 17.49 -22.81
C LYS A 200 4.03 18.21 -21.71
#